data_AF-A0A7Y7TFI4-F1
#
_entry.id   AF-A0A7Y7TFI4-F1
#
_cell.length_a   1.000
_cell.length_b   1.000
_cell.length_c   1.000
_cell.angle_alpha   90.00
_cell.angle_beta   90.00
_cell.angle_gamma   90.00
#
_symmetry.space_group_name_H-M   'P 1'
#
loop_
_entity.id
_entity.type
_entity.pdbx_description
1 polymer ?
#
loop_
_entity_poly.entity_id
_entity_poly.type
_entity_poly.pdbx_seq_one_letter_code
_entity_poly.pdbx_strand_id
1 'polypeptide(L)'
;MAGPYAHITLLHGLMNALHDESRQHVSEEVISAVRDHFHFCVLGAVSPDFPSLATDGSGSPWADAMHYIRSGEMIVCGVRHVAQASAETQPRLLAWLLGYCAHVVTDVTIHPVVRARVGDYAENQRRHRLCEMNQDAHIFARMNRGELRDSNRFARDIVACCQPGSAACLDRDVAFLWDRLLREVHPALYNSTPPLIREWFDRFCDMATTQAGQGGKLFPLAALISAGIQRDYPRREHIDQGFVESLATPSGGLMHYDAIFDKAAEHVCELWNVVGRGVVSGDRDHLSRFGNWDLDTGLDERGQLVFWGHGYKIVAVV
;
A
#
# COMPACT_ATOMS: atom_id res chain seq x y z
N MET A 1 6.13 -4.81 -5.63
CA MET A 1 4.90 -4.11 -5.18
C MET A 1 3.72 -4.48 -6.07
N ALA A 2 2.52 -4.70 -5.51
CA ALA A 2 1.33 -4.83 -6.34
C ALA A 2 1.11 -3.50 -7.08
N GLY A 3 0.36 -3.52 -8.18
CA GLY A 3 0.19 -2.31 -8.98
C GLY A 3 -0.49 -1.18 -8.18
N PRO A 4 -0.15 0.10 -8.42
CA PRO A 4 -0.69 1.23 -7.67
C PRO A 4 -2.23 1.28 -7.66
N TYR A 5 -2.88 0.82 -8.74
CA TYR A 5 -4.34 0.82 -8.79
C TYR A 5 -4.96 -0.32 -7.97
N ALA A 6 -4.27 -1.44 -7.76
CA ALA A 6 -4.71 -2.47 -6.83
C ALA A 6 -4.83 -1.90 -5.42
N HIS A 7 -3.80 -1.21 -4.92
CA HIS A 7 -3.83 -0.60 -3.58
C HIS A 7 -4.94 0.45 -3.45
N ILE A 8 -5.06 1.36 -4.42
CA ILE A 8 -6.11 2.40 -4.43
C ILE A 8 -7.50 1.77 -4.47
N THR A 9 -7.71 0.80 -5.37
CA THR A 9 -8.99 0.09 -5.50
C THR A 9 -9.34 -0.63 -4.20
N LEU A 10 -8.35 -1.23 -3.53
CA LEU A 10 -8.56 -1.97 -2.29
C LEU A 10 -9.02 -1.02 -1.19
N LEU A 11 -8.33 0.11 -1.00
CA LEU A 11 -8.72 1.09 0.01
C LEU A 11 -10.12 1.66 -0.24
N HIS A 12 -10.47 1.99 -1.49
CA HIS A 12 -11.83 2.45 -1.81
C HIS A 12 -12.89 1.36 -1.60
N GLY A 13 -12.57 0.10 -1.93
CA GLY A 13 -13.43 -1.04 -1.66
C GLY A 13 -13.67 -1.23 -0.16
N LEU A 14 -12.61 -1.16 0.64
CA LEU A 14 -12.68 -1.22 2.10
C LEU A 14 -13.47 -0.05 2.67
N MET A 15 -13.19 1.18 2.25
CA MET A 15 -13.91 2.37 2.70
C MET A 15 -15.42 2.26 2.44
N ASN A 16 -15.82 1.77 1.26
CA ASN A 16 -17.23 1.51 0.97
C ASN A 16 -17.82 0.39 1.85
N ALA A 17 -17.04 -0.66 2.12
CA ALA A 17 -17.45 -1.78 2.95
C ALA A 17 -17.59 -1.41 4.44
N LEU A 18 -16.83 -0.42 4.93
CA LEU A 18 -16.97 0.11 6.29
C LEU A 18 -18.30 0.85 6.51
N HIS A 19 -19.02 1.22 5.45
CA HIS A 19 -20.39 1.75 5.54
C HIS A 19 -21.46 0.66 5.69
N ASP A 20 -21.10 -0.61 5.50
CA ASP A 20 -22.01 -1.74 5.61
C ASP A 20 -21.95 -2.31 7.04
N GLU A 21 -22.99 -2.03 7.83
CA GLU A 21 -23.13 -2.49 9.23
C GLU A 21 -23.02 -4.03 9.36
N SER A 22 -23.17 -4.80 8.28
CA SER A 22 -22.99 -6.26 8.30
C SER A 22 -21.54 -6.72 8.38
N ARG A 23 -20.56 -5.81 8.22
CA ARG A 23 -19.11 -6.10 8.25
C ARG A 23 -18.43 -5.60 9.53
N GLN A 24 -19.05 -5.86 10.69
CA GLN A 24 -18.57 -5.59 12.06
C GLN A 24 -17.31 -6.36 12.47
N HIS A 25 -16.26 -6.31 11.68
CA HIS A 25 -14.96 -6.81 12.11
C HIS A 25 -14.01 -5.68 12.48
N VAL A 26 -14.29 -4.42 12.12
CA VAL A 26 -13.38 -3.28 12.35
C VAL A 26 -13.88 -2.36 13.47
N SER A 27 -13.00 -1.97 14.42
CA SER A 27 -13.37 -1.07 15.54
C SER A 27 -13.81 0.32 15.09
N GLU A 28 -14.74 0.95 15.80
CA GLU A 28 -15.32 2.27 15.45
C GLU A 28 -14.26 3.36 15.29
N GLU A 29 -13.21 3.36 16.11
CA GLU A 29 -12.14 4.36 16.04
C GLU A 29 -11.32 4.25 14.76
N VAL A 30 -11.08 3.01 14.29
CA VAL A 30 -10.44 2.75 12.99
C VAL A 30 -11.36 3.21 11.87
N ILE A 31 -12.66 2.92 11.97
CA ILE A 31 -13.65 3.37 10.97
C ILE A 31 -13.67 4.89 10.90
N SER A 32 -13.72 5.59 12.04
CA SER A 32 -13.73 7.05 12.09
C SER A 32 -12.43 7.63 11.51
N ALA A 33 -11.27 7.10 11.90
CA ALA A 33 -9.98 7.56 11.39
C ALA A 33 -9.91 7.41 9.85
N VAL A 34 -10.27 6.24 9.31
CA VAL A 34 -10.24 6.00 7.86
C VAL A 34 -11.28 6.87 7.14
N ARG A 35 -12.48 7.04 7.68
CA ARG A 35 -13.53 7.85 7.04
C ARG A 35 -13.19 9.33 7.02
N ASP A 36 -12.79 9.86 8.15
CA ASP A 36 -12.64 11.31 8.35
C ASP A 36 -11.28 11.80 7.80
N HIS A 37 -10.30 10.89 7.67
CA HIS A 37 -8.96 11.17 7.18
C HIS A 37 -8.53 10.26 6.02
N PHE A 38 -9.46 9.85 5.16
CA PHE A 38 -9.22 8.87 4.08
C PHE A 38 -8.04 9.22 3.16
N HIS A 39 -7.83 10.49 2.85
CA HIS A 39 -6.70 10.96 2.04
C HIS A 39 -5.33 10.58 2.66
N PHE A 40 -5.20 10.63 3.98
CA PHE A 40 -4.00 10.16 4.68
C PHE A 40 -3.84 8.65 4.61
N CYS A 41 -4.94 7.90 4.63
CA CYS A 41 -4.92 6.45 4.41
C CYS A 41 -4.43 6.11 2.99
N VAL A 42 -4.93 6.81 1.96
CA VAL A 42 -4.44 6.66 0.59
C VAL A 42 -2.95 7.00 0.50
N LEU A 43 -2.51 8.12 1.07
CA LEU A 43 -1.09 8.48 1.12
C LEU A 43 -0.25 7.38 1.78
N GLY A 44 -0.69 6.86 2.94
CA GLY A 44 0.00 5.77 3.64
C GLY A 44 0.19 4.54 2.77
N ALA A 45 -0.84 4.15 2.01
CA ALA A 45 -0.79 2.95 1.17
C ALA A 45 0.09 3.06 -0.07
N VAL A 46 0.54 4.25 -0.43
CA VAL A 46 1.50 4.44 -1.53
C VAL A 46 2.84 4.98 -1.05
N SER A 47 2.97 5.32 0.23
CA SER A 47 4.21 5.85 0.82
C SER A 47 5.41 4.92 0.65
N PRO A 48 5.30 3.58 0.76
CA PRO A 48 6.43 2.67 0.49
C PRO A 48 7.05 2.83 -0.90
N ASP A 49 6.28 3.31 -1.87
CA ASP A 49 6.69 3.43 -3.27
C ASP A 49 7.23 4.81 -3.63
N PHE A 50 7.01 5.80 -2.77
CA PHE A 50 7.47 7.17 -2.99
C PHE A 50 8.98 7.29 -3.24
N PRO A 51 9.87 6.49 -2.62
CA PRO A 51 11.28 6.54 -2.97
C PRO A 51 11.57 6.28 -4.46
N SER A 52 10.69 5.56 -5.19
CA SER A 52 10.82 5.41 -6.66
C SER A 52 10.71 6.74 -7.43
N LEU A 53 10.19 7.78 -6.79
CA LEU A 53 10.16 9.16 -7.28
C LEU A 53 11.50 9.88 -7.09
N ALA A 54 12.56 9.26 -6.59
CA ALA A 54 13.89 9.87 -6.65
C ALA A 54 14.41 9.94 -8.11
N THR A 55 15.09 11.01 -8.51
CA THR A 55 15.69 11.16 -9.86
C THR A 55 17.11 10.64 -9.94
N ASP A 56 17.82 10.60 -8.80
CA ASP A 56 19.25 10.35 -8.69
C ASP A 56 19.58 8.92 -8.18
N GLY A 57 18.55 8.08 -8.03
CA GLY A 57 18.68 6.71 -7.52
C GLY A 57 18.78 6.61 -5.98
N SER A 58 18.83 7.73 -5.25
CA SER A 58 18.92 7.74 -3.78
C SER A 58 17.72 7.09 -3.08
N GLY A 59 16.59 6.99 -3.78
CA GLY A 59 15.39 6.34 -3.28
C GLY A 59 15.40 4.81 -3.39
N SER A 60 16.24 4.19 -4.23
CA SER A 60 16.24 2.72 -4.38
C SER A 60 16.50 1.98 -3.07
N PRO A 61 17.50 2.35 -2.25
CA PRO A 61 17.71 1.70 -0.95
C PRO A 61 16.52 1.85 0.01
N TRP A 62 15.77 2.96 -0.09
CA TRP A 62 14.59 3.21 0.73
C TRP A 62 13.38 2.41 0.26
N ALA A 63 13.19 2.27 -1.06
CA ALA A 63 12.19 1.36 -1.61
C ALA A 63 12.48 -0.07 -1.13
N ASP A 64 13.71 -0.54 -1.28
CA ASP A 64 14.13 -1.87 -0.83
C ASP A 64 13.94 -2.06 0.68
N ALA A 65 14.32 -1.05 1.48
CA ALA A 65 14.14 -1.11 2.93
C ALA A 65 12.66 -1.26 3.32
N MET A 66 11.77 -0.45 2.73
CA MET A 66 10.34 -0.50 3.05
C MET A 66 9.63 -1.75 2.52
N HIS A 67 10.21 -2.45 1.53
CA HIS A 67 9.63 -3.66 0.93
C HIS A 67 10.23 -4.98 1.45
N TYR A 68 11.48 -5.01 1.90
CA TYR A 68 12.16 -6.29 2.22
C TYR A 68 12.71 -6.37 3.63
N ILE A 69 12.91 -5.24 4.30
CA ILE A 69 13.73 -5.20 5.51
C ILE A 69 12.90 -4.64 6.65
N ARG A 70 12.77 -5.42 7.73
CA ARG A 70 12.18 -4.94 9.00
C ARG A 70 10.76 -4.35 8.85
N SER A 71 9.97 -4.85 7.90
CA SER A 71 8.63 -4.32 7.56
C SER A 71 7.62 -4.43 8.71
N GLY A 72 7.68 -5.51 9.50
CA GLY A 72 6.87 -5.65 10.71
C GLY A 72 7.27 -4.64 11.79
N GLU A 73 8.58 -4.41 11.95
CA GLU A 73 9.09 -3.43 12.91
C GLU A 73 8.68 -1.99 12.57
N MET A 74 8.54 -1.64 11.29
CA MET A 74 7.95 -0.37 10.85
C MET A 74 6.52 -0.20 11.39
N ILE A 75 5.68 -1.24 11.30
CA ILE A 75 4.30 -1.21 11.81
C ILE A 75 4.29 -1.07 13.33
N VAL A 76 5.05 -1.91 14.05
CA VAL A 76 5.13 -1.87 15.52
C VAL A 76 5.65 -0.51 16.02
N CYS A 77 6.66 0.03 15.36
CA CYS A 77 7.20 1.37 15.63
C CYS A 77 6.12 2.44 15.41
N GLY A 78 5.38 2.34 14.30
CA GLY A 78 4.24 3.17 13.96
C GLY A 78 3.19 3.18 15.07
N VAL A 79 2.71 2.02 15.48
CA VAL A 79 1.70 1.88 16.55
C VAL A 79 2.13 2.62 17.82
N ARG A 80 3.37 2.43 18.25
CA ARG A 80 3.88 3.10 19.47
C ARG A 80 3.90 4.62 19.34
N HIS A 81 4.34 5.17 18.20
CA HIS A 81 4.40 6.63 18.01
C HIS A 81 3.01 7.24 17.85
N VAL A 82 2.11 6.58 17.13
CA VAL A 82 0.73 7.04 16.93
C VAL A 82 -0.05 7.00 18.26
N ALA A 83 0.10 5.95 19.07
CA ALA A 83 -0.52 5.86 20.40
C ALA A 83 -0.12 7.00 21.35
N GLN A 84 1.04 7.61 21.12
CA GLN A 84 1.57 8.72 21.94
C GLN A 84 1.23 10.11 21.36
N ALA A 85 0.59 10.17 20.18
CA ALA A 85 0.18 11.44 19.58
C ALA A 85 -0.97 12.08 20.35
N SER A 86 -1.11 13.41 20.23
CA SER A 86 -2.24 14.15 20.80
C SER A 86 -3.57 13.68 20.19
N ALA A 87 -4.67 13.85 20.92
CA ALA A 87 -6.01 13.51 20.42
C ALA A 87 -6.38 14.23 19.11
N GLU A 88 -5.83 15.41 18.86
CA GLU A 88 -6.03 16.17 17.63
C GLU A 88 -5.29 15.55 16.42
N THR A 89 -4.07 15.08 16.62
CA THR A 89 -3.20 14.58 15.54
C THR A 89 -3.36 13.07 15.33
N GLN A 90 -3.67 12.31 16.40
CA GLN A 90 -3.70 10.85 16.39
C GLN A 90 -4.60 10.26 15.30
N PRO A 91 -5.85 10.70 15.07
CA PRO A 91 -6.72 10.08 14.06
C PRO A 91 -6.13 10.14 12.65
N ARG A 92 -5.47 11.25 12.32
CA ARG A 92 -4.81 11.48 11.03
C ARG A 92 -3.60 10.58 10.83
N LEU A 93 -2.76 10.47 11.86
CA LEU A 93 -1.59 9.58 11.85
C LEU A 93 -2.00 8.10 11.84
N LEU A 94 -3.08 7.75 12.54
CA LEU A 94 -3.67 6.41 12.51
C LEU A 94 -4.16 6.08 11.10
N ALA A 95 -4.87 6.98 10.43
CA ALA A 95 -5.28 6.79 9.04
C ALA A 95 -4.09 6.51 8.12
N TRP A 96 -3.01 7.31 8.23
CA TRP A 96 -1.78 7.07 7.46
C TRP A 96 -1.15 5.70 7.75
N LEU A 97 -1.04 5.33 9.03
CA LEU A 97 -0.47 4.04 9.42
C LEU A 97 -1.31 2.86 8.91
N LEU A 98 -2.64 2.97 8.95
CA LEU A 98 -3.54 1.96 8.41
C LEU A 98 -3.39 1.81 6.89
N GLY A 99 -3.16 2.92 6.19
CA GLY A 99 -2.77 2.92 4.78
C GLY A 99 -1.46 2.16 4.54
N TYR A 100 -0.40 2.50 5.27
CA TYR A 100 0.90 1.81 5.18
C TYR A 100 0.76 0.30 5.43
N CYS A 101 -0.04 -0.07 6.43
CA CYS A 101 -0.34 -1.47 6.73
C CYS A 101 -1.11 -2.15 5.60
N ALA A 102 -2.06 -1.45 4.97
CA ALA A 102 -2.80 -1.98 3.84
C ALA A 102 -1.89 -2.28 2.66
N HIS A 103 -0.89 -1.42 2.38
CA HIS A 103 0.14 -1.68 1.37
C HIS A 103 0.86 -2.99 1.65
N VAL A 104 1.48 -3.10 2.83
CA VAL A 104 2.27 -4.27 3.24
C VAL A 104 1.46 -5.56 3.10
N VAL A 105 0.23 -5.58 3.60
CA VAL A 105 -0.61 -6.79 3.57
C VAL A 105 -1.07 -7.13 2.16
N THR A 106 -1.38 -6.13 1.35
CA THR A 106 -1.77 -6.33 -0.05
C THR A 106 -0.65 -7.03 -0.81
N ASP A 107 0.57 -6.52 -0.68
CA ASP A 107 1.75 -7.07 -1.33
C ASP A 107 2.06 -8.50 -0.89
N VAL A 108 2.14 -8.71 0.43
CA VAL A 108 2.44 -10.02 1.01
C VAL A 108 1.35 -11.05 0.66
N THR A 109 0.12 -10.62 0.40
CA THR A 109 -0.96 -11.51 -0.06
C THR A 109 -0.88 -11.78 -1.56
N ILE A 110 -0.66 -10.76 -2.39
CA ILE A 110 -0.79 -10.86 -3.85
C ILE A 110 0.48 -11.41 -4.51
N HIS A 111 1.66 -10.95 -4.11
CA HIS A 111 2.89 -11.31 -4.83
C HIS A 111 3.27 -12.78 -4.83
N PRO A 112 2.99 -13.60 -3.80
CA PRO A 112 3.19 -15.04 -3.92
C PRO A 112 2.52 -15.65 -5.17
N VAL A 113 1.35 -15.12 -5.55
CA VAL A 113 0.62 -15.53 -6.76
C VAL A 113 1.28 -14.95 -8.01
N VAL A 114 1.67 -13.67 -7.99
CA VAL A 114 2.37 -13.04 -9.13
C VAL A 114 3.69 -13.76 -9.41
N ARG A 115 4.48 -14.03 -8.37
CA ARG A 115 5.70 -14.83 -8.42
C ARG A 115 5.46 -16.22 -8.98
N ALA A 116 4.42 -16.92 -8.53
CA ALA A 116 4.05 -18.23 -9.11
C ALA A 116 3.70 -18.14 -10.61
N ARG A 117 3.19 -16.98 -11.06
CA ARG A 117 2.78 -16.75 -12.45
C ARG A 117 3.92 -16.33 -13.38
N VAL A 118 4.87 -15.52 -12.90
CA VAL A 118 5.88 -14.88 -13.75
C VAL A 118 7.33 -15.12 -13.32
N GLY A 119 7.57 -15.76 -12.17
CA GLY A 119 8.89 -15.99 -11.60
C GLY A 119 9.36 -14.87 -10.66
N ASP A 120 10.58 -15.01 -10.15
CA ASP A 120 11.18 -14.08 -9.18
C ASP A 120 11.41 -12.69 -9.82
N TYR A 121 11.10 -11.63 -9.06
CA TYR A 121 11.12 -10.25 -9.55
C TYR A 121 12.48 -9.87 -10.14
N ALA A 122 13.59 -10.18 -9.43
CA ALA A 122 14.94 -9.84 -9.85
C ALA A 122 15.29 -10.30 -11.27
N GLU A 123 14.78 -11.46 -11.68
CA GLU A 123 15.01 -12.06 -13.00
C GLU A 123 13.91 -11.70 -14.02
N ASN A 124 12.72 -11.30 -13.55
CA ASN A 124 11.51 -11.17 -14.38
C ASN A 124 10.83 -9.78 -14.31
N GLN A 125 11.54 -8.73 -13.88
CA GLN A 125 10.98 -7.39 -13.61
C GLN A 125 10.00 -6.87 -14.67
N ARG A 126 10.35 -6.99 -15.96
CA ARG A 126 9.48 -6.53 -17.06
C ARG A 126 8.17 -7.31 -17.14
N ARG A 127 8.22 -8.63 -16.94
CA ARG A 127 7.05 -9.50 -16.97
C ARG A 127 6.21 -9.35 -15.70
N HIS A 128 6.85 -9.10 -14.56
CA HIS A 128 6.20 -8.76 -13.30
C HIS A 128 5.36 -7.49 -13.41
N ARG A 129 5.97 -6.39 -13.88
CA ARG A 129 5.27 -5.13 -14.15
C ARG A 129 4.15 -5.27 -15.17
N LEU A 130 4.33 -6.11 -16.19
CA LEU A 130 3.26 -6.40 -17.15
C LEU A 130 2.08 -7.14 -16.48
N CYS A 131 2.35 -8.08 -15.58
CA CYS A 131 1.32 -8.77 -14.80
C CYS A 131 0.56 -7.76 -13.91
N GLU A 132 1.28 -6.97 -13.12
CA GLU A 132 0.72 -5.91 -12.27
C GLU A 132 -0.17 -4.94 -13.08
N MET A 133 0.29 -4.44 -14.23
CA MET A 133 -0.48 -3.51 -15.05
C MET A 133 -1.78 -4.11 -15.59
N ASN A 134 -1.81 -5.41 -15.93
CA ASN A 134 -3.03 -6.09 -16.36
C ASN A 134 -3.99 -6.31 -15.18
N GLN A 135 -3.45 -6.71 -14.03
CA GLN A 135 -4.20 -6.89 -12.80
C GLN A 135 -4.80 -5.56 -12.29
N ASP A 136 -4.06 -4.47 -12.36
CA ASP A 136 -4.51 -3.12 -12.08
C ASP A 136 -5.66 -2.70 -13.00
N ALA A 137 -5.48 -2.84 -14.32
CA ALA A 137 -6.51 -2.51 -15.28
C ALA A 137 -7.79 -3.32 -15.08
N HIS A 138 -7.65 -4.60 -14.71
CA HIS A 138 -8.77 -5.47 -14.39
C HIS A 138 -9.49 -5.01 -13.12
N ILE A 139 -8.78 -4.87 -12.01
CA ILE A 139 -9.41 -4.61 -10.72
C ILE A 139 -9.95 -3.18 -10.62
N PHE A 140 -9.32 -2.22 -11.29
CA PHE A 140 -9.80 -0.83 -11.33
C PHE A 140 -11.23 -0.73 -11.85
N ALA A 141 -11.64 -1.64 -12.75
CA ALA A 141 -13.01 -1.69 -13.25
C ALA A 141 -14.05 -1.89 -12.13
N ARG A 142 -13.67 -2.55 -11.01
CA ARG A 142 -14.54 -2.72 -9.84
C ARG A 142 -14.88 -1.39 -9.16
N MET A 143 -14.06 -0.35 -9.31
CA MET A 143 -14.42 0.97 -8.78
C MET A 143 -15.63 1.57 -9.50
N ASN A 144 -16.03 1.06 -10.67
CA ASN A 144 -17.16 1.52 -11.49
C ASN A 144 -17.13 3.04 -11.76
N ARG A 145 -15.93 3.57 -12.03
CA ARG A 145 -15.68 5.03 -12.10
C ARG A 145 -14.90 5.43 -13.35
N GLY A 146 -15.22 4.78 -14.48
CA GLY A 146 -14.61 5.04 -15.79
C GLY A 146 -13.30 4.28 -16.04
N GLU A 147 -12.53 4.73 -17.02
CA GLU A 147 -11.25 4.13 -17.39
C GLU A 147 -10.11 4.60 -16.46
N LEU A 148 -9.01 3.83 -16.42
CA LEU A 148 -7.79 4.17 -15.67
C LEU A 148 -7.27 5.58 -15.98
N ARG A 149 -7.49 6.05 -17.21
CA ARG A 149 -7.06 7.36 -17.69
C ARG A 149 -7.84 8.54 -17.09
N ASP A 150 -8.91 8.27 -16.33
CA ASP A 150 -9.68 9.26 -15.55
C ASP A 150 -9.36 9.24 -14.05
N SER A 151 -8.29 8.54 -13.66
CA SER A 151 -7.92 8.26 -12.27
C SER A 151 -7.25 9.42 -11.52
N ASN A 152 -7.03 10.57 -12.16
CA ASN A 152 -6.46 11.77 -11.51
C ASN A 152 -7.11 12.19 -10.22
N ARG A 153 -8.39 11.87 -10.04
CA ARG A 153 -9.09 12.14 -8.78
C ARG A 153 -8.37 11.52 -7.57
N PHE A 154 -7.73 10.36 -7.72
CA PHE A 154 -7.00 9.71 -6.61
C PHE A 154 -5.67 10.39 -6.32
N ALA A 155 -5.03 10.97 -7.34
CA ALA A 155 -3.88 11.84 -7.12
C ALA A 155 -4.29 13.10 -6.35
N ARG A 156 -5.54 13.59 -6.49
CA ARG A 156 -6.05 14.70 -5.67
C ARG A 156 -6.20 14.34 -4.21
N ASP A 157 -6.54 13.10 -3.87
CA ASP A 157 -6.60 12.66 -2.47
C ASP A 157 -5.22 12.79 -1.81
N ILE A 158 -4.15 12.40 -2.51
CA ILE A 158 -2.78 12.59 -2.01
C ILE A 158 -2.39 14.06 -1.95
N VAL A 159 -2.72 14.86 -2.98
CA VAL A 159 -2.48 16.32 -2.96
C VAL A 159 -3.26 17.01 -1.83
N ALA A 160 -4.40 16.48 -1.40
CA ALA A 160 -5.16 16.98 -0.26
C ALA A 160 -4.45 16.78 1.10
N CYS A 161 -3.39 15.96 1.16
CA CYS A 161 -2.53 15.80 2.33
C CYS A 161 -1.52 16.95 2.50
N CYS A 162 -1.60 17.99 1.67
CA CYS A 162 -0.80 19.19 1.78
C CYS A 162 -1.19 20.03 3.01
N GLN A 163 -0.22 20.75 3.58
CA GLN A 163 -0.46 21.71 4.65
C GLN A 163 -1.43 22.81 4.20
N PRO A 164 -2.33 23.27 5.10
CA PRO A 164 -3.20 24.42 4.80
C PRO A 164 -2.39 25.63 4.32
N GLY A 165 -2.71 26.11 3.12
CA GLY A 165 -2.05 27.28 2.52
C GLY A 165 -0.75 26.99 1.73
N SER A 166 -0.34 25.73 1.58
CA SER A 166 0.79 25.37 0.71
C SER A 166 0.50 24.10 -0.11
N ALA A 167 0.30 24.25 -1.43
CA ALA A 167 -0.11 23.16 -2.33
C ALA A 167 0.96 22.09 -2.58
N ALA A 168 2.17 22.26 -2.05
CA ALA A 168 3.32 21.37 -2.26
C ALA A 168 4.10 21.16 -0.96
N CYS A 169 3.39 20.95 0.15
CA CYS A 169 4.04 20.65 1.42
C CYS A 169 3.28 19.55 2.12
N LEU A 170 3.84 18.34 2.20
CA LEU A 170 3.26 17.26 2.99
C LEU A 170 2.95 17.74 4.42
N ASP A 171 1.81 17.31 4.96
CA ASP A 171 1.41 17.49 6.35
C ASP A 171 2.59 17.24 7.31
N ARG A 172 2.81 18.18 8.22
CA ARG A 172 4.00 18.18 9.08
C ARG A 172 4.06 16.98 10.01
N ASP A 173 2.94 16.58 10.59
CA ASP A 173 2.95 15.50 11.58
C ASP A 173 3.13 14.16 10.88
N VAL A 174 2.55 13.98 9.69
CA VAL A 174 2.78 12.78 8.86
C VAL A 174 4.24 12.71 8.39
N ALA A 175 4.78 13.81 7.86
CA ALA A 175 6.19 13.86 7.46
C ALA A 175 7.13 13.55 8.65
N PHE A 176 6.82 14.08 9.82
CA PHE A 176 7.60 13.87 11.04
C PHE A 176 7.48 12.43 11.56
N LEU A 177 6.28 11.85 11.55
CA LEU A 177 6.08 10.45 11.89
C LEU A 177 6.92 9.57 10.95
N TRP A 178 6.76 9.75 9.65
CA TRP A 178 7.44 8.92 8.65
C TRP A 178 8.97 9.01 8.76
N ASP A 179 9.54 10.22 8.88
CA ASP A 179 10.98 10.41 9.13
C ASP A 179 11.44 9.66 10.39
N ARG A 180 10.66 9.76 11.47
CA ARG A 180 10.98 9.10 12.74
C ARG A 180 10.96 7.58 12.62
N LEU A 181 9.97 7.01 11.92
CA LEU A 181 9.89 5.56 11.69
C LEU A 181 11.12 5.06 10.92
N LEU A 182 11.46 5.74 9.82
CA LEU A 182 12.62 5.37 9.01
C LEU A 182 13.94 5.48 9.77
N ARG A 183 14.09 6.54 10.60
CA ARG A 183 15.28 6.72 11.45
C ARG A 183 15.43 5.61 12.48
N GLU A 184 14.34 5.22 13.11
CA GLU A 184 14.38 4.24 14.21
C GLU A 184 14.54 2.81 13.70
N VAL A 185 13.86 2.46 12.60
CA VAL A 185 13.90 1.11 12.04
C VAL A 185 15.08 0.90 11.08
N HIS A 186 15.60 1.95 10.45
CA HIS A 186 16.76 1.84 9.55
C HIS A 186 17.85 2.86 9.88
N PRO A 187 18.41 2.87 11.11
CA PRO A 187 19.35 3.91 11.53
C PRO A 187 20.64 3.95 10.69
N ALA A 188 21.14 2.79 10.24
CA ALA A 188 22.31 2.72 9.38
C ALA A 188 22.05 3.37 8.01
N LEU A 189 20.94 3.00 7.36
CA LEU A 189 20.54 3.57 6.08
C LEU A 189 20.21 5.06 6.20
N TYR A 190 19.53 5.45 7.27
CA TYR A 190 19.23 6.85 7.58
C TYR A 190 20.49 7.70 7.67
N ASN A 191 21.54 7.19 8.32
CA ASN A 191 22.80 7.92 8.47
C ASN A 191 23.61 7.99 7.16
N SER A 192 23.56 6.95 6.32
CA SER A 192 24.29 6.93 5.05
C SER A 192 23.56 7.64 3.91
N THR A 193 22.23 7.62 3.93
CA THR A 193 21.37 8.09 2.85
C THR A 193 20.08 8.65 3.47
N PRO A 194 20.10 9.87 4.03
CA PRO A 194 18.91 10.46 4.66
C PRO A 194 17.70 10.45 3.72
N PRO A 195 16.48 10.10 4.19
CA PRO A 195 15.31 9.99 3.34
C PRO A 195 14.83 11.38 2.91
N LEU A 196 14.53 11.54 1.63
CA LEU A 196 14.08 12.81 1.03
C LEU A 196 12.55 12.83 0.89
N ILE A 197 11.84 12.55 1.99
CA ILE A 197 10.37 12.39 2.01
C ILE A 197 9.63 13.55 1.33
N ARG A 198 10.06 14.78 1.64
CA ARG A 198 9.48 15.99 1.05
C ARG A 198 9.70 16.04 -0.46
N GLU A 199 10.90 15.74 -0.93
CA GLU A 199 11.21 15.77 -2.36
C GLU A 199 10.42 14.70 -3.12
N TRP A 200 10.26 13.50 -2.53
CA TRP A 200 9.42 12.45 -3.12
C TRP A 200 7.97 12.91 -3.23
N PHE A 201 7.42 13.52 -2.16
CA PHE A 201 6.05 14.05 -2.16
C PHE A 201 5.87 15.23 -3.14
N ASP A 202 6.80 16.18 -3.16
CA ASP A 202 6.74 17.34 -4.05
C ASP A 202 6.78 16.87 -5.52
N ARG A 203 7.62 15.89 -5.84
CA ARG A 203 7.64 15.28 -7.18
C ARG A 203 6.33 14.57 -7.51
N PHE A 204 5.72 13.87 -6.55
CA PHE A 204 4.39 13.29 -6.75
C PHE A 204 3.38 14.38 -7.12
N CYS A 205 3.33 15.48 -6.36
CA CYS A 205 2.45 16.62 -6.60
C CYS A 205 2.70 17.28 -7.97
N ASP A 206 3.97 17.45 -8.34
CA ASP A 206 4.36 17.97 -9.64
C ASP A 206 3.87 17.06 -10.76
N MET A 207 4.05 15.75 -10.65
CA MET A 207 3.57 14.79 -11.64
C MET A 207 2.03 14.81 -11.74
N ALA A 208 1.33 14.81 -10.60
CA ALA A 208 -0.13 14.88 -10.54
C ALA A 208 -0.68 16.15 -11.23
N THR A 209 0.04 17.28 -11.09
CA THR A 209 -0.33 18.59 -11.64
C THR A 209 0.07 18.72 -13.11
N THR A 210 1.33 18.45 -13.47
CA THR A 210 1.92 18.65 -14.80
C THR A 210 1.42 17.68 -15.86
N GLN A 211 1.05 16.46 -15.47
CA GLN A 211 0.44 15.52 -16.42
C GLN A 211 -0.92 16.05 -16.93
N ALA A 212 -1.44 17.18 -16.38
CA ALA A 212 -2.29 18.21 -17.02
C ALA A 212 -2.88 17.90 -18.39
N GLY A 213 -2.00 17.91 -19.39
CA GLY A 213 -2.33 18.33 -20.74
C GLY A 213 -2.24 17.26 -21.83
N GLN A 214 -2.08 15.97 -21.52
CA GLN A 214 -1.96 14.92 -22.54
C GLN A 214 -2.92 13.75 -22.29
N GLY A 215 -4.11 13.79 -22.91
CA GLY A 215 -4.95 12.63 -23.22
C GLY A 215 -5.09 11.53 -22.15
N GLY A 216 -5.74 11.86 -21.02
CA GLY A 216 -6.13 10.91 -19.98
C GLY A 216 -4.97 10.45 -19.09
N LYS A 217 -4.93 10.93 -17.85
CA LYS A 217 -3.73 10.78 -17.01
C LYS A 217 -3.80 9.57 -16.09
N LEU A 218 -2.71 8.82 -16.09
CA LEU A 218 -2.43 7.83 -15.08
C LEU A 218 -2.11 8.50 -13.74
N PHE A 219 -2.28 7.74 -12.67
CA PHE A 219 -1.75 8.05 -11.36
C PHE A 219 -0.21 8.13 -11.43
N PRO A 220 0.48 9.07 -10.75
CA PRO A 220 1.93 9.30 -10.94
C PRO A 220 2.82 8.06 -10.84
N LEU A 221 2.59 7.19 -9.84
CA LEU A 221 3.35 5.94 -9.69
C LEU A 221 3.07 4.95 -10.83
N ALA A 222 1.82 4.87 -11.28
CA ALA A 222 1.45 4.06 -12.44
C ALA A 222 2.11 4.59 -13.73
N ALA A 223 2.24 5.91 -13.87
CA ALA A 223 2.94 6.53 -14.99
C ALA A 223 4.44 6.17 -14.99
N LEU A 224 5.10 6.10 -13.82
CA LEU A 224 6.49 5.63 -13.72
C LEU A 224 6.64 4.18 -14.17
N ILE A 225 5.76 3.28 -13.71
CA ILE A 225 5.78 1.86 -14.11
C ILE A 225 5.64 1.73 -15.63
N SER A 226 4.62 2.39 -16.19
CA SER A 226 4.32 2.40 -17.63
C SER A 226 5.51 2.91 -18.46
N ALA A 227 6.09 4.04 -18.05
CA ALA A 227 7.28 4.59 -18.71
C ALA A 227 8.49 3.65 -18.59
N GLY A 228 8.71 3.05 -17.42
CA GLY A 228 9.84 2.18 -17.12
C GLY A 228 9.88 0.89 -17.96
N ILE A 229 8.74 0.38 -18.42
CA ILE A 229 8.67 -0.77 -19.33
C ILE A 229 8.30 -0.41 -20.77
N GLN A 230 8.15 0.89 -21.07
CA GLN A 230 7.76 1.44 -22.37
C GLN A 230 6.46 0.81 -22.90
N ARG A 231 5.44 0.71 -22.03
CA ARG A 231 4.12 0.17 -22.38
C ARG A 231 3.02 0.95 -21.69
N ASP A 232 1.93 1.19 -22.41
CA ASP A 232 0.70 1.75 -21.85
C ASP A 232 -0.02 0.70 -20.99
N TYR A 233 -0.79 1.16 -20.00
CA TYR A 233 -1.76 0.30 -19.32
C TYR A 233 -2.75 -0.29 -20.33
N PRO A 234 -3.07 -1.59 -20.22
CA PRO A 234 -4.02 -2.21 -21.13
C PRO A 234 -5.41 -1.60 -20.92
N ARG A 235 -6.14 -1.41 -22.01
CA ARG A 235 -7.59 -1.17 -21.95
C ARG A 235 -8.29 -2.46 -21.55
N ARG A 236 -9.54 -2.35 -21.09
CA ARG A 236 -10.32 -3.49 -20.59
C ARG A 236 -10.38 -4.66 -21.59
N GLU A 237 -10.58 -4.36 -22.86
CA GLU A 237 -10.63 -5.34 -23.95
C GLU A 237 -9.27 -5.97 -24.31
N HIS A 238 -8.17 -5.39 -23.83
CA HIS A 238 -6.80 -5.83 -24.08
C HIS A 238 -6.12 -6.41 -22.83
N ILE A 239 -6.88 -6.61 -21.74
CA ILE A 239 -6.37 -7.29 -20.55
C ILE A 239 -6.04 -8.73 -20.94
N ASP A 240 -4.78 -9.12 -20.74
CA ASP A 240 -4.34 -10.50 -20.86
C ASP A 240 -4.96 -11.33 -19.73
N GLN A 241 -5.98 -12.10 -20.08
CA GLN A 241 -6.72 -12.95 -19.14
C GLN A 241 -5.82 -13.99 -18.48
N GLY A 242 -4.65 -14.32 -19.06
CA GLY A 242 -3.66 -15.17 -18.41
C GLY A 242 -3.04 -14.56 -17.16
N PHE A 243 -3.22 -13.26 -16.88
CA PHE A 243 -2.82 -12.62 -15.62
C PHE A 243 -3.98 -12.44 -14.62
N VAL A 244 -5.19 -12.87 -14.99
CA VAL A 244 -6.41 -12.68 -14.21
C VAL A 244 -7.06 -14.02 -13.86
N GLU A 245 -7.18 -14.90 -14.85
CA GLU A 245 -7.88 -16.17 -14.76
C GLU A 245 -6.94 -17.29 -14.31
N SER A 246 -7.48 -18.23 -13.52
CA SER A 246 -6.83 -19.50 -13.19
C SER A 246 -5.38 -19.35 -12.68
N LEU A 247 -5.13 -18.40 -11.78
CA LEU A 247 -3.81 -18.13 -11.22
C LEU A 247 -3.44 -19.19 -10.19
N ALA A 248 -2.26 -19.79 -10.36
CA ALA A 248 -1.72 -20.75 -9.40
C ALA A 248 -1.47 -20.08 -8.05
N THR A 249 -2.00 -20.68 -6.99
CA THR A 249 -1.87 -20.17 -5.62
C THR A 249 -0.89 -21.01 -4.82
N PRO A 250 -0.20 -20.40 -3.84
CA PRO A 250 0.73 -21.16 -3.01
C PRO A 250 0.09 -22.26 -2.15
N SER A 251 -1.21 -22.18 -1.88
CA SER A 251 -1.96 -23.21 -1.13
C SER A 251 -2.29 -24.46 -1.96
N GLY A 252 -1.92 -24.50 -3.24
CA GLY A 252 -2.28 -25.59 -4.15
C GLY A 252 -3.70 -25.40 -4.68
N GLY A 253 -3.81 -24.86 -5.89
CA GLY A 253 -5.09 -24.59 -6.53
C GLY A 253 -5.01 -23.40 -7.46
N LEU A 254 -6.09 -23.17 -8.20
CA LEU A 254 -6.23 -22.05 -9.14
C LEU A 254 -7.30 -21.09 -8.61
N MET A 255 -6.99 -19.79 -8.61
CA MET A 255 -7.93 -18.74 -8.21
C MET A 255 -8.02 -17.67 -9.30
N HIS A 256 -9.19 -17.06 -9.43
CA HIS A 256 -9.34 -15.82 -10.19
C HIS A 256 -8.75 -14.66 -9.38
N TYR A 257 -8.14 -13.66 -10.03
CA TYR A 257 -7.51 -12.51 -9.39
C TYR A 257 -8.45 -11.77 -8.43
N ASP A 258 -9.71 -11.54 -8.81
CA ASP A 258 -10.79 -11.09 -7.91
C ASP A 258 -10.81 -11.75 -6.53
N ALA A 259 -10.75 -13.09 -6.47
CA ALA A 259 -10.78 -13.82 -5.20
C ALA A 259 -9.48 -13.65 -4.40
N ILE A 260 -8.34 -13.49 -5.08
CA ILE A 260 -7.05 -13.19 -4.43
C ILE A 260 -7.07 -11.77 -3.87
N PHE A 261 -7.66 -10.82 -4.60
CA PHE A 261 -7.82 -9.44 -4.18
C PHE A 261 -8.78 -9.30 -2.99
N ASP A 262 -9.91 -10.01 -3.02
CA ASP A 262 -10.85 -10.05 -1.90
C ASP A 262 -10.20 -10.65 -0.65
N LYS A 263 -9.39 -11.71 -0.82
CA LYS A 263 -8.57 -12.28 0.26
C LYS A 263 -7.57 -11.27 0.82
N ALA A 264 -6.93 -10.45 -0.01
CA ALA A 264 -6.05 -9.37 0.47
C ALA A 264 -6.83 -8.34 1.29
N ALA A 265 -8.02 -7.94 0.84
CA ALA A 265 -8.89 -7.01 1.57
C ALA A 265 -9.31 -7.57 2.95
N GLU A 266 -9.64 -8.87 3.04
CA GLU A 266 -9.94 -9.54 4.31
C GLU A 266 -8.76 -9.46 5.29
N HIS A 267 -7.54 -9.81 4.85
CA HIS A 267 -6.35 -9.73 5.70
C HIS A 267 -6.02 -8.28 6.12
N VAL A 268 -6.29 -7.30 5.25
CA VAL A 268 -6.12 -5.88 5.61
C VAL A 268 -7.07 -5.50 6.74
N CYS A 269 -8.34 -5.89 6.67
CA CYS A 269 -9.30 -5.67 7.76
C CYS A 269 -8.86 -6.33 9.07
N GLU A 270 -8.43 -7.59 9.02
CA GLU A 270 -7.94 -8.32 10.20
C GLU A 270 -6.78 -7.57 10.88
N LEU A 271 -5.86 -7.04 10.07
CA LEU A 271 -4.68 -6.36 10.57
C LEU A 271 -4.98 -4.94 11.06
N TRP A 272 -5.88 -4.22 10.39
CA TRP A 272 -6.37 -2.92 10.85
C TRP A 272 -6.91 -2.97 12.28
N ASN A 273 -7.56 -4.07 12.67
CA ASN A 273 -7.99 -4.26 14.05
C ASN A 273 -6.85 -4.37 15.04
N VAL A 274 -5.81 -5.13 14.69
CA VAL A 274 -4.65 -5.31 15.56
C VAL A 274 -3.94 -3.96 15.76
N VAL A 275 -3.75 -3.21 14.67
CA VAL A 275 -3.16 -1.87 14.70
C VAL A 275 -4.03 -0.90 15.49
N GLY A 276 -5.34 -0.89 15.22
CA GLY A 276 -6.32 -0.05 15.90
C GLY A 276 -6.33 -0.26 17.41
N ARG A 277 -6.43 -1.51 17.87
CA ARG A 277 -6.35 -1.84 19.31
C ARG A 277 -5.03 -1.44 19.94
N GLY A 278 -3.91 -1.64 19.23
CA GLY A 278 -2.60 -1.23 19.70
C GLY A 278 -2.44 0.29 19.87
N VAL A 279 -3.11 1.07 19.02
CA VAL A 279 -3.09 2.53 19.09
C VAL A 279 -4.08 3.07 20.12
N VAL A 280 -5.33 2.62 20.07
CA VAL A 280 -6.46 3.20 20.82
C VAL A 280 -6.55 2.63 22.24
N SER A 281 -6.47 1.31 22.37
CA SER A 281 -6.66 0.61 23.65
C SER A 281 -5.34 0.33 24.37
N GLY A 282 -4.21 0.54 23.70
CA GLY A 282 -2.89 0.19 24.21
C GLY A 282 -2.64 -1.32 24.31
N ASP A 283 -3.49 -2.15 23.70
CA ASP A 283 -3.33 -3.60 23.63
C ASP A 283 -2.19 -3.94 22.65
N ARG A 284 -1.04 -4.30 23.22
CA ARG A 284 0.18 -4.58 22.46
C ARG A 284 0.49 -6.06 22.34
N ASP A 285 -0.30 -6.93 22.95
CA ASP A 285 -0.02 -8.37 23.01
C ASP A 285 -0.09 -9.02 21.62
N HIS A 286 -0.84 -8.40 20.72
CA HIS A 286 -0.98 -8.86 19.34
C HIS A 286 0.04 -8.25 18.38
N LEU A 287 0.85 -7.28 18.81
CA LEU A 287 1.89 -6.69 17.96
C LEU A 287 3.04 -7.66 17.67
N SER A 288 3.25 -8.67 18.53
CA SER A 288 4.23 -9.73 18.25
C SER A 288 3.86 -10.63 17.07
N ARG A 289 2.64 -10.47 16.50
CA ARG A 289 2.21 -11.15 15.28
C ARG A 289 2.79 -10.53 14.01
N PHE A 290 3.31 -9.30 14.08
CA PHE A 290 4.01 -8.68 12.97
C PHE A 290 5.41 -9.27 12.88
N GLY A 291 5.62 -10.14 11.88
CA GLY A 291 6.95 -10.57 11.48
C GLY A 291 7.54 -9.59 10.47
N ASN A 292 8.85 -9.73 10.21
CA ASN A 292 9.44 -9.05 9.07
C ASN A 292 9.13 -9.86 7.81
N TRP A 293 8.38 -9.24 6.92
CA TRP A 293 7.88 -9.85 5.70
C TRP A 293 8.60 -9.24 4.50
N ASP A 294 8.98 -10.11 3.56
CA ASP A 294 9.39 -9.71 2.23
C ASP A 294 8.13 -9.52 1.38
N LEU A 295 7.87 -8.28 0.99
CA LEU A 295 6.67 -7.91 0.26
C LEU A 295 6.64 -8.59 -1.11
N ASP A 296 7.76 -8.76 -1.81
CA ASP A 296 7.82 -9.36 -3.16
C ASP A 296 7.63 -10.88 -3.16
N THR A 297 7.95 -11.55 -2.06
CA THR A 297 7.81 -13.02 -1.97
C THR A 297 6.66 -13.47 -1.09
N GLY A 298 6.15 -12.58 -0.23
CA GLY A 298 5.17 -12.86 0.81
C GLY A 298 5.67 -13.82 1.91
N LEU A 299 6.99 -13.96 2.04
CA LEU A 299 7.65 -14.81 3.03
C LEU A 299 7.98 -14.03 4.30
N ASP A 300 7.92 -14.72 5.44
CA ASP A 300 8.48 -14.23 6.69
C ASP A 300 9.96 -14.61 6.86
N GLU A 301 10.56 -14.20 7.98
CA GLU A 301 11.95 -14.51 8.36
C GLU A 301 12.26 -16.02 8.48
N ARG A 302 11.23 -16.87 8.54
CA ARG A 302 11.35 -18.34 8.61
C ARG A 302 11.14 -18.99 7.24
N GLY A 303 10.96 -18.21 6.18
CA GLY A 303 10.66 -18.70 4.85
C GLY A 303 9.25 -19.27 4.72
N GLN A 304 8.32 -18.85 5.58
CA GLN A 304 6.92 -19.27 5.53
C GLN A 304 6.07 -18.20 4.84
N LEU A 305 5.15 -18.64 3.99
CA LEU A 305 4.19 -17.74 3.35
C LEU A 305 3.17 -17.25 4.36
N VAL A 306 3.20 -15.94 4.63
CA VAL A 306 2.42 -15.32 5.70
C VAL A 306 0.93 -15.60 5.52
N PHE A 307 0.37 -15.24 4.36
CA PHE A 307 -1.08 -15.30 4.13
C PHE A 307 -1.57 -16.54 3.37
N TRP A 308 -0.67 -17.49 3.13
CA TRP A 308 -0.96 -18.72 2.37
C TRP A 308 -0.53 -20.02 3.08
N GLY A 309 0.15 -19.93 4.22
CA GLY A 309 0.53 -21.10 5.02
C GLY A 309 -0.67 -21.77 5.72
N HIS A 310 -0.54 -23.08 5.98
CA HIS A 310 -1.51 -23.81 6.80
C HIS A 310 -1.49 -23.27 8.23
N GLY A 311 -2.59 -22.65 8.67
CA GLY A 311 -2.77 -22.19 10.06
C GLY A 311 -2.62 -20.68 10.28
N TYR A 312 -2.39 -19.86 9.24
CA TYR A 312 -2.47 -18.41 9.40
C TYR A 312 -3.93 -17.97 9.46
N LYS A 313 -4.46 -17.90 10.69
CA LYS A 313 -5.59 -17.03 11.02
C LYS A 313 -5.01 -15.92 11.87
N ILE A 314 -5.16 -14.66 11.46
CA ILE A 314 -5.12 -13.60 12.47
C ILE A 314 -6.36 -13.87 13.30
N VAL A 315 -6.20 -14.60 14.42
CA VAL A 315 -7.34 -14.95 15.27
C VAL A 315 -7.91 -13.62 15.76
N ALA A 316 -9.00 -13.19 15.13
CA ALA A 316 -9.94 -12.23 15.64
C ALA A 316 -10.63 -12.95 16.80
N VAL A 317 -10.25 -12.58 18.02
CA VAL A 317 -11.06 -12.94 19.18
C VAL A 317 -12.19 -11.94 19.21
N VAL A 318 -13.41 -12.47 19.13
CA VAL A 318 -14.70 -11.79 19.31
C VAL A 318 -14.73 -11.06 20.65
#